data_AF-A0A945RKH7-F1
#
_entry.id   AF-A0A945RKH7-F1
#
_cell.length_a   1.000
_cell.length_b   1.000
_cell.length_c   1.000
_cell.angle_alpha   90.00
_cell.angle_beta   90.00
_cell.angle_gamma   90.00
#
_symmetry.space_group_name_H-M   'P 1'
#
loop_
_entity.id
_entity.type
_entity.pdbx_description
1 polymer ?
#
loop_
_entity_poly.entity_id
_entity_poly.type
_entity_poly.pdbx_seq_one_letter_code
_entity_poly.pdbx_strand_id
1 'polypeptide(L)'
;MPEHKTYCFDIDGTLCTNTEGEYEAAEPFGDRIEVVNRLFDAGHQILLLTARGATTGIDWRAVTEKQMTDWGVRYHELYLTKPSAHVYIDDKAFNSETWDWQVHGGPPPLPAQSVMEQASYLDVTYSEERAPFGPYPAQLATWITENRLPTKGRLLDMGCGRGEFLSAFSKLGFDVAGTDISPSAPILSPDFDVRVANLDSAPMPFENDSFDFVFSKSVIEHTRTPTVMLKKAFDVLRPGGTAVIMTPSWTHTHWGPFYCDHTHVTPFTALSLQDALHLSGFEGARAEHFIQLPAVWENPALKPLTYLIRKLPIPFRPHMDAPWPENINKFIRFSNEVMLLAVARKPFSAEAQIK
;
A
#
# COMPACT_ATOMS: atom_id res chain seq x y z
N MET A 1 -12.05 36.49 19.51
CA MET A 1 -10.77 37.19 19.68
C MET A 1 -9.96 36.97 18.41
N PRO A 2 -9.20 37.95 17.90
CA PRO A 2 -8.27 37.66 16.81
C PRO A 2 -7.34 36.51 17.25
N GLU A 3 -7.12 35.56 16.35
CA GLU A 3 -6.32 34.37 16.61
C GLU A 3 -4.87 34.79 16.91
N HIS A 4 -4.40 34.55 18.13
CA HIS A 4 -3.01 34.81 18.48
C HIS A 4 -2.10 33.90 17.66
N LYS A 5 -1.11 34.49 16.98
CA LYS A 5 -0.19 33.80 16.07
C LYS A 5 1.24 34.19 16.39
N THR A 6 2.15 33.33 15.98
CA THR A 6 3.59 33.55 16.08
C THR A 6 4.13 33.74 14.67
N TYR A 7 4.62 34.92 14.37
CA TYR A 7 5.24 35.27 13.09
C TYR A 7 6.75 35.26 13.25
N CYS A 8 7.45 34.63 12.31
CA CYS A 8 8.90 34.65 12.22
C CYS A 8 9.28 35.39 10.94
N PHE A 9 9.98 36.51 11.09
CA PHE A 9 10.47 37.30 9.97
C PHE A 9 11.96 37.05 9.80
N ASP A 10 12.38 36.72 8.58
CA ASP A 10 13.75 36.92 8.17
C ASP A 10 14.12 38.42 8.22
N ILE A 11 15.42 38.73 8.27
CA ILE A 11 15.92 40.10 8.32
C ILE A 11 16.42 40.57 6.95
N ASP A 12 17.36 39.86 6.33
CA ASP A 12 18.13 40.35 5.18
C ASP A 12 17.43 40.05 3.84
N GLY A 13 16.91 41.08 3.18
CA GLY A 13 16.03 40.95 2.01
C GLY A 13 14.54 41.04 2.40
N THR A 14 14.24 40.81 3.67
CA THR A 14 12.88 40.83 4.23
C THR A 14 12.57 42.12 4.99
N LEU A 15 13.34 42.51 6.00
CA LEU A 15 13.14 43.76 6.78
C LEU A 15 14.17 44.85 6.47
N CYS A 16 15.29 44.50 5.86
CA CYS A 16 16.29 45.43 5.37
C CYS A 16 16.89 44.95 4.04
N THR A 17 17.68 45.78 3.38
CA THR A 17 18.44 45.39 2.19
C THR A 17 19.38 44.22 2.49
N ASN A 18 19.47 43.26 1.58
CA ASN A 18 20.47 42.19 1.63
C ASN A 18 21.81 42.73 1.11
N THR A 19 22.85 42.69 1.95
CA THR A 19 24.19 43.24 1.67
C THR A 19 25.26 42.17 1.47
N GLU A 20 24.86 40.90 1.31
CA GLU A 20 25.76 39.76 1.02
C GLU A 20 26.96 39.61 1.99
N GLY A 21 26.81 40.04 3.25
CA GLY A 21 27.83 39.92 4.28
C GLY A 21 28.30 41.24 4.89
N GLU A 22 28.04 42.37 4.23
CA GLU A 22 28.32 43.72 4.76
C GLU A 22 27.14 44.23 5.62
N TYR A 23 26.79 43.49 6.68
CA TYR A 23 25.53 43.67 7.39
C TYR A 23 25.36 45.04 8.07
N GLU A 24 26.45 45.71 8.43
CA GLU A 24 26.42 47.06 9.03
C GLU A 24 25.87 48.12 8.05
N ALA A 25 26.01 47.89 6.75
CA ALA A 25 25.54 48.78 5.70
C ALA A 25 24.06 48.55 5.31
N ALA A 26 23.38 47.61 5.95
CA ALA A 26 21.99 47.30 5.63
C ALA A 26 21.06 48.49 5.94
N GLU A 27 20.14 48.79 5.02
CA GLU A 27 19.15 49.87 5.16
C GLU A 27 17.75 49.29 5.42
N PRO A 28 16.97 49.86 6.35
CA PRO A 28 15.67 49.31 6.73
C PRO A 28 14.57 49.56 5.69
N PHE A 29 13.66 48.59 5.55
CA PHE A 29 12.41 48.75 4.81
C PHE A 29 11.30 49.22 5.75
N GLY A 30 11.15 50.54 5.87
CA GLY A 30 10.23 51.17 6.84
C GLY A 30 8.77 50.70 6.71
N ASP A 31 8.28 50.53 5.48
CA ASP A 31 6.93 50.04 5.18
C ASP A 31 6.68 48.62 5.73
N ARG A 32 7.69 47.75 5.67
CA ARG A 32 7.60 46.38 6.20
C ARG A 32 7.72 46.37 7.73
N ILE A 33 8.59 47.20 8.30
CA ILE A 33 8.73 47.37 9.75
C ILE A 33 7.41 47.88 10.36
N GLU A 34 6.69 48.78 9.69
CA GLU A 34 5.35 49.22 10.12
C GLU A 34 4.35 48.05 10.18
N VAL A 35 4.42 47.09 9.27
CA VAL A 35 3.57 45.88 9.30
C VAL A 35 3.94 45.02 10.52
N VAL A 36 5.23 44.74 10.74
CA VAL A 36 5.71 43.98 11.91
C VAL A 36 5.23 44.63 13.20
N ASN A 37 5.40 45.95 13.30
CA ASN A 37 5.00 46.73 14.45
C ASN A 37 3.48 46.69 14.68
N ARG A 38 2.65 46.72 13.63
CA ARG A 38 1.19 46.56 13.77
C ARG A 38 0.80 45.15 14.23
N LEU A 39 1.49 44.11 13.78
CA LEU A 39 1.25 42.74 14.24
C LEU A 39 1.62 42.59 15.73
N PHE A 40 2.72 43.23 16.16
CA PHE A 40 3.09 43.31 17.57
C PHE A 40 1.99 43.98 18.41
N ASP A 41 1.50 45.15 17.97
CA ASP A 41 0.41 45.87 18.68
C ASP A 41 -0.92 45.12 18.70
N ALA A 42 -1.18 44.30 17.68
CA ALA A 42 -2.33 43.41 17.64
C ALA A 42 -2.21 42.23 18.63
N GLY A 43 -1.10 42.14 19.36
CA GLY A 43 -0.87 41.13 20.39
C GLY A 43 -0.33 39.81 19.85
N HIS A 44 0.24 39.77 18.64
CA HIS A 44 0.90 38.57 18.12
C HIS A 44 2.33 38.44 18.65
N GLN A 45 2.82 37.21 18.71
CA GLN A 45 4.23 36.95 19.00
C GLN A 45 5.06 37.19 17.73
N ILE A 46 6.09 38.03 17.84
CA ILE A 46 6.99 38.41 16.75
C ILE A 46 8.38 37.89 17.07
N LEU A 47 8.88 36.99 16.23
CA LEU A 47 10.24 36.45 16.27
C LEU A 47 11.01 36.95 15.06
N LEU A 48 12.29 37.22 15.24
CA LEU A 48 13.22 37.50 14.15
C LEU A 48 14.17 36.33 13.97
N LEU A 49 14.46 35.98 12.72
CA LEU A 49 15.41 34.95 12.32
C LEU A 49 16.44 35.57 11.38
N THR A 50 17.71 35.22 11.55
CA THR A 50 18.75 35.63 10.61
C THR A 50 19.78 34.54 10.41
N ALA A 51 20.31 34.44 9.19
CA ALA A 51 21.46 33.61 8.84
C ALA A 51 22.78 34.40 8.89
N ARG A 52 22.79 35.64 9.39
CA ARG A 52 24.01 36.43 9.56
C ARG A 52 25.06 35.65 10.34
N GLY A 53 26.21 35.41 9.68
CA GLY A 53 27.31 34.66 10.28
C GLY A 53 27.21 33.14 10.16
N ALA A 54 26.12 32.58 9.62
CA ALA A 54 25.97 31.13 9.50
C ALA A 54 27.09 30.47 8.67
N THR A 55 27.58 31.16 7.64
CA THR A 55 28.69 30.67 6.80
C THR A 55 30.07 31.01 7.37
N THR A 56 30.22 32.16 8.02
CA THR A 56 31.53 32.65 8.49
C THR A 56 31.86 32.25 9.93
N GLY A 57 30.87 31.81 10.70
CA GLY A 57 30.99 31.54 12.14
C GLY A 57 31.11 32.78 13.03
N ILE A 58 31.00 33.98 12.45
CA ILE A 58 31.07 35.25 13.20
C ILE A 58 29.71 35.51 13.85
N ASP A 59 29.69 35.81 15.14
CA ASP A 59 28.46 36.17 15.85
C ASP A 59 28.08 37.64 15.57
N TRP A 60 27.02 37.83 14.78
CA TRP A 60 26.50 39.15 14.40
C TRP A 60 25.34 39.63 15.29
N ARG A 61 25.06 38.94 16.40
CA ARG A 61 23.91 39.25 17.25
C ARG A 61 23.90 40.70 17.73
N ALA A 62 25.02 41.18 18.28
CA ALA A 62 25.10 42.53 18.85
C ALA A 62 24.83 43.64 17.82
N VAL A 63 25.40 43.50 16.62
CA VAL A 63 25.17 44.43 15.49
C VAL A 63 23.70 44.40 15.07
N THR A 64 23.13 43.20 14.96
CA THR A 64 21.75 42.99 14.52
C THR A 64 20.75 43.55 15.54
N GLU A 65 20.92 43.28 16.84
CA GLU A 65 20.05 43.82 17.90
C GLU A 65 20.12 45.35 17.97
N LYS A 66 21.31 45.93 17.78
CA LYS A 66 21.46 47.39 17.69
C LYS A 66 20.69 47.96 16.50
N GLN A 67 20.83 47.35 15.31
CA GLN A 67 20.08 47.78 14.12
C GLN A 67 18.57 47.66 14.31
N MET A 68 18.07 46.55 14.86
CA MET A 68 16.63 46.40 15.12
C MET A 68 16.11 47.49 16.06
N THR A 69 16.89 47.85 17.07
CA THR A 69 16.58 48.94 18.01
C THR A 69 16.57 50.29 17.30
N ASP A 70 17.62 50.60 16.54
CA ASP A 70 17.75 51.88 15.82
C ASP A 70 16.66 52.06 14.76
N TRP A 71 16.21 50.97 14.13
CA TRP A 71 15.14 50.96 13.13
C TRP A 71 13.74 50.88 13.74
N GLY A 72 13.63 50.77 15.07
CA GLY A 72 12.34 50.75 15.77
C GLY A 72 11.52 49.48 15.53
N VAL A 73 12.17 48.34 15.27
CA VAL A 73 11.49 47.05 15.09
C VAL A 73 11.06 46.51 16.47
N ARG A 74 9.77 46.25 16.65
CA ARG A 74 9.26 45.62 17.87
C ARG A 74 9.12 44.12 17.67
N TYR A 75 9.87 43.37 18.47
CA TYR A 75 9.93 41.92 18.44
C TYR A 75 10.14 41.37 19.86
N HIS A 76 9.91 40.07 20.03
CA HIS A 76 10.05 39.39 21.31
C HIS A 76 11.43 38.74 21.45
N GLU A 77 11.88 38.04 20.40
CA GLU A 77 13.16 37.32 20.43
C GLU A 77 13.83 37.30 19.04
N LEU A 78 15.17 37.32 19.04
CA LEU A 78 16.03 37.16 17.86
C LEU A 78 16.74 35.81 17.91
N TYR A 79 16.65 35.07 16.81
CA TYR A 79 17.23 33.76 16.63
C TYR A 79 18.28 33.74 15.51
N LEU A 80 19.38 33.02 15.74
CA LEU A 80 20.36 32.63 14.71
C LEU A 80 20.14 31.17 14.24
N THR A 81 19.10 30.51 14.75
CA THR A 81 18.67 29.15 14.39
C THR A 81 17.16 29.16 14.18
N LYS A 82 16.62 28.22 13.40
CA LYS A 82 15.20 28.23 13.05
C LYS A 82 14.30 28.02 14.30
N PRO A 83 13.44 28.99 14.70
CA PRO A 83 12.53 28.83 15.84
C PRO A 83 11.28 28.01 15.47
N SER A 84 10.32 27.88 16.38
CA SER A 84 8.97 27.40 16.04
C SER A 84 8.04 28.61 15.80
N ALA A 85 7.30 28.62 14.69
CA ALA A 85 6.38 29.70 14.35
C ALA A 85 5.21 29.21 13.49
N HIS A 86 4.10 29.95 13.52
CA HIS A 86 2.91 29.67 12.74
C HIS A 86 3.04 30.17 11.29
N VAL A 87 3.73 31.29 11.10
CA VAL A 87 3.93 31.91 9.79
C VAL A 87 5.38 32.34 9.67
N TYR A 88 6.00 32.00 8.54
CA TYR A 88 7.33 32.47 8.15
C TYR A 88 7.20 33.48 7.01
N ILE A 89 7.93 34.58 7.12
CA ILE A 89 8.04 35.60 6.07
C ILE A 89 9.52 35.76 5.79
N ASP A 90 9.92 35.37 4.58
CA ASP A 90 11.31 35.23 4.18
C ASP A 90 11.37 35.36 2.64
N ASP A 91 12.27 36.19 2.11
CA ASP A 91 12.41 36.46 0.69
C ASP A 91 12.91 35.25 -0.12
N LYS A 92 13.47 34.25 0.55
CA LYS A 92 14.03 33.01 -0.04
C LYS A 92 13.20 31.76 0.27
N ALA A 93 12.14 31.85 1.07
CA ALA A 93 11.31 30.70 1.40
C ALA A 93 10.26 30.39 0.33
N PHE A 94 10.08 29.09 0.05
CA PHE A 94 9.00 28.56 -0.77
C PHE A 94 8.11 27.62 0.05
N ASN A 95 6.80 27.61 -0.24
CA ASN A 95 5.90 26.60 0.30
C ASN A 95 6.14 25.26 -0.41
N SER A 96 6.19 24.16 0.33
CA SER A 96 6.45 22.81 -0.19
C SER A 96 5.46 22.37 -1.27
N GLU A 97 4.20 22.80 -1.17
CA GLU A 97 3.13 22.47 -2.10
C GLU A 97 3.24 23.26 -3.41
N THR A 98 3.98 24.38 -3.41
CA THR A 98 4.20 25.22 -4.59
C THR A 98 5.59 25.06 -5.20
N TRP A 99 6.48 24.30 -4.54
CA TRP A 99 7.82 24.05 -5.03
C TRP A 99 7.78 23.02 -6.17
N ASP A 100 8.39 23.36 -7.31
CA ASP A 100 8.52 22.42 -8.42
C ASP A 100 9.65 21.42 -8.14
N TRP A 101 9.27 20.30 -7.51
CA TRP A 101 10.19 19.22 -7.17
C TRP A 101 10.84 18.55 -8.40
N GLN A 102 10.23 18.63 -9.59
CA GLN A 102 10.74 17.99 -10.80
C GLN A 102 11.87 18.82 -11.44
N VAL A 103 11.71 20.14 -11.47
CA VAL A 103 12.70 21.04 -12.07
C VAL A 103 13.92 21.24 -11.16
N HIS A 104 13.73 21.25 -9.85
CA HIS A 104 14.79 21.58 -8.90
C HIS A 104 15.53 20.39 -8.30
N GLY A 105 15.48 19.22 -8.94
CA GLY A 105 16.25 18.05 -8.51
C GLY A 105 15.81 17.50 -7.15
N GLY A 106 14.49 17.52 -6.88
CA GLY A 106 13.91 16.76 -5.77
C GLY A 106 14.32 15.29 -5.82
N PRO A 107 14.13 14.53 -4.72
CA PRO A 107 14.49 13.12 -4.71
C PRO A 107 13.92 12.44 -5.95
N PRO A 108 14.71 11.63 -6.68
CA PRO A 108 14.19 10.94 -7.85
C PRO A 108 12.94 10.19 -7.42
N PRO A 109 11.85 10.21 -8.21
CA PRO A 109 10.71 9.38 -7.89
C PRO A 109 11.23 7.95 -7.70
N LEU A 110 10.81 7.30 -6.60
CA LEU A 110 11.02 5.85 -6.45
C LEU A 110 10.69 5.20 -7.79
N PRO A 111 11.48 4.24 -8.30
CA PRO A 111 11.31 3.69 -9.64
C PRO A 111 9.82 3.44 -9.87
N ALA A 112 9.27 4.13 -10.87
CA ALA A 112 7.85 4.39 -11.00
C ALA A 112 7.00 3.12 -11.18
N GLN A 113 7.65 1.97 -11.36
CA GLN A 113 7.01 0.70 -11.64
C GLN A 113 7.59 -0.40 -10.77
N SER A 114 6.69 -1.11 -10.08
CA SER A 114 7.01 -2.35 -9.40
C SER A 114 7.61 -3.35 -10.38
N VAL A 115 8.51 -4.24 -9.95
CA VAL A 115 8.99 -5.36 -10.80
C VAL A 115 7.83 -6.22 -11.32
N MET A 116 6.69 -6.19 -10.62
CA MET A 116 5.44 -6.85 -11.00
C MET A 116 4.78 -6.22 -12.25
N GLU A 117 5.02 -4.93 -12.51
CA GLU A 117 4.49 -4.20 -13.67
C GLU A 117 5.32 -4.42 -14.94
N GLN A 118 6.44 -5.15 -14.83
CA GLN A 118 7.22 -5.57 -15.98
C GLN A 118 6.60 -6.82 -16.61
N ALA A 119 6.61 -6.88 -17.95
CA ALA A 119 6.12 -8.04 -18.69
C ALA A 119 6.76 -9.37 -18.25
N SER A 120 8.01 -9.30 -17.79
CA SER A 120 8.83 -10.44 -17.40
C SER A 120 8.48 -11.06 -16.04
N TYR A 121 7.64 -10.45 -15.19
CA TYR A 121 7.34 -11.01 -13.87
C TYR A 121 6.77 -12.43 -13.94
N LEU A 122 5.73 -12.62 -14.77
CA LEU A 122 5.13 -13.94 -14.99
C LEU A 122 6.12 -14.89 -15.66
N ASP A 123 6.97 -14.38 -16.56
CA ASP A 123 7.97 -15.18 -17.26
C ASP A 123 9.11 -15.67 -16.37
N VAL A 124 9.36 -15.01 -15.22
CA VAL A 124 10.46 -15.35 -14.30
C VAL A 124 9.94 -16.11 -13.08
N THR A 125 8.93 -15.58 -12.38
CA THR A 125 8.41 -16.18 -11.14
C THR A 125 7.46 -17.34 -11.43
N TYR A 126 6.67 -17.23 -12.50
CA TYR A 126 5.68 -18.23 -12.92
C TYR A 126 5.99 -18.82 -14.30
N SER A 127 7.28 -18.93 -14.64
CA SER A 127 7.73 -19.64 -15.83
C SER A 127 7.19 -21.08 -15.84
N GLU A 128 6.96 -21.67 -17.01
CA GLU A 128 6.55 -23.08 -17.10
C GLU A 128 7.55 -24.02 -16.42
N GLU A 129 8.85 -23.67 -16.43
CA GLU A 129 9.89 -24.43 -15.76
C GLU A 129 9.74 -24.42 -14.23
N ARG A 130 9.38 -23.28 -13.63
CA ARG A 130 9.25 -23.11 -12.18
C ARG A 130 7.87 -23.49 -11.66
N ALA A 131 6.82 -23.25 -12.45
CA ALA A 131 5.42 -23.47 -12.13
C ALA A 131 4.69 -24.11 -13.33
N PRO A 132 4.90 -25.40 -13.60
CA PRO A 132 4.27 -26.08 -14.73
C PRO A 132 2.75 -26.14 -14.55
N PHE A 133 2.02 -26.08 -15.66
CA PHE A 133 0.57 -26.29 -15.67
C PHE A 133 0.23 -27.66 -15.07
N GLY A 134 -0.75 -27.68 -14.19
CA GLY A 134 -1.15 -28.90 -13.48
C GLY A 134 -2.66 -28.99 -13.27
N PRO A 135 -3.15 -30.10 -12.74
CA PRO A 135 -4.58 -30.30 -12.52
C PRO A 135 -5.11 -29.54 -11.28
N TYR A 136 -4.22 -28.94 -10.49
CA TYR A 136 -4.55 -28.32 -9.21
C TYR A 136 -5.56 -27.16 -9.33
N PRO A 137 -5.43 -26.19 -10.25
CA PRO A 137 -6.40 -25.10 -10.39
C PRO A 137 -7.82 -25.61 -10.64
N ALA A 138 -7.98 -26.64 -11.49
CA ALA A 138 -9.27 -27.28 -11.75
C ALA A 138 -9.84 -27.94 -10.48
N GLN A 139 -9.04 -28.69 -9.74
CA GLN A 139 -9.48 -29.36 -8.51
C GLN A 139 -9.90 -28.34 -7.44
N LEU A 140 -9.11 -27.27 -7.26
CA LEU A 140 -9.43 -26.22 -6.29
C LEU A 140 -10.67 -25.43 -6.70
N ALA A 141 -10.81 -25.07 -7.98
CA ALA A 141 -12.00 -24.36 -8.49
C ALA A 141 -13.27 -25.20 -8.29
N THR A 142 -13.22 -26.51 -8.55
CA THR A 142 -14.33 -27.44 -8.27
C THR A 142 -14.66 -27.45 -6.78
N TRP A 143 -13.66 -27.63 -5.92
CA TRP A 143 -13.89 -27.67 -4.47
C TRP A 143 -14.50 -26.35 -3.94
N ILE A 144 -13.98 -25.20 -4.36
CA ILE A 144 -14.50 -23.88 -3.99
C ILE A 144 -15.94 -23.72 -4.48
N THR A 145 -16.20 -24.11 -5.73
CA THR A 145 -17.55 -24.07 -6.32
C THR A 145 -18.53 -24.87 -5.48
N GLU A 146 -18.20 -26.11 -5.13
CA GLU A 146 -19.11 -27.02 -4.41
C GLU A 146 -19.32 -26.61 -2.95
N ASN A 147 -18.33 -25.98 -2.31
CA ASN A 147 -18.34 -25.75 -0.86
C ASN A 147 -18.59 -24.28 -0.47
N ARG A 148 -18.29 -23.32 -1.35
CA ARG A 148 -18.26 -21.89 -1.02
C ARG A 148 -19.14 -21.03 -1.93
N LEU A 149 -19.45 -21.48 -3.15
CA LEU A 149 -20.23 -20.70 -4.12
C LEU A 149 -21.63 -21.31 -4.27
N PRO A 150 -22.70 -20.60 -3.87
CA PRO A 150 -24.06 -21.17 -3.84
C PRO A 150 -24.67 -21.37 -5.24
N THR A 151 -24.23 -20.60 -6.23
CA THR A 151 -24.76 -20.59 -7.59
C THR A 151 -23.67 -20.34 -8.61
N LYS A 152 -24.00 -20.51 -9.89
CA LYS A 152 -23.21 -19.97 -11.00
C LYS A 152 -23.56 -18.50 -11.19
N GLY A 153 -22.63 -17.76 -11.77
CA GLY A 153 -22.76 -16.32 -12.00
C GLY A 153 -21.49 -15.76 -12.61
N ARG A 154 -21.36 -14.45 -12.53
CA ARG A 154 -20.18 -13.74 -13.01
C ARG A 154 -19.10 -13.68 -11.93
N LEU A 155 -17.89 -14.11 -12.26
CA LEU A 155 -16.76 -14.24 -11.35
C LEU A 155 -15.56 -13.43 -11.84
N LEU A 156 -15.03 -12.58 -10.97
CA LEU A 156 -13.77 -11.87 -11.19
C LEU A 156 -12.62 -12.62 -10.49
N ASP A 157 -11.59 -13.00 -11.24
CA ASP A 157 -10.31 -13.45 -10.69
C ASP A 157 -9.35 -12.27 -10.53
N MET A 158 -9.19 -11.80 -9.29
CA MET A 158 -8.33 -10.66 -8.94
C MET A 158 -6.90 -11.14 -8.71
N GLY A 159 -6.01 -10.81 -9.65
CA GLY A 159 -4.64 -11.34 -9.77
C GLY A 159 -4.61 -12.67 -10.53
N CYS A 160 -5.17 -12.68 -11.75
CA CYS A 160 -5.41 -13.91 -12.51
C CYS A 160 -4.15 -14.56 -13.10
N GLY A 161 -3.01 -13.86 -13.11
CA GLY A 161 -1.74 -14.35 -13.65
C GLY A 161 -1.87 -14.89 -15.07
N ARG A 162 -1.57 -16.18 -15.25
CA ARG A 162 -1.65 -16.88 -16.55
C ARG A 162 -3.06 -17.38 -16.92
N GLY A 163 -4.07 -17.12 -16.09
CA GLY A 163 -5.48 -17.47 -16.33
C GLY A 163 -5.87 -18.93 -16.08
N GLU A 164 -5.08 -19.68 -15.31
CA GLU A 164 -5.40 -21.07 -14.98
C GLU A 164 -6.73 -21.22 -14.24
N PHE A 165 -7.03 -20.29 -13.32
CA PHE A 165 -8.30 -20.26 -12.60
C PHE A 165 -9.45 -19.71 -13.46
N LEU A 166 -9.20 -18.76 -14.37
CA LEU A 166 -10.18 -18.35 -15.38
C LEU A 166 -10.66 -19.55 -16.21
N SER A 167 -9.73 -20.35 -16.75
CA SER A 167 -10.07 -21.56 -17.50
C SER A 167 -10.82 -22.58 -16.64
N ALA A 168 -10.41 -22.78 -15.39
CA ALA A 168 -11.04 -23.72 -14.48
C ALA A 168 -12.49 -23.32 -14.14
N PHE A 169 -12.74 -22.07 -13.74
CA PHE A 169 -14.08 -21.60 -13.43
C PHE A 169 -14.96 -21.51 -14.68
N SER A 170 -14.41 -21.13 -15.84
CA SER A 170 -15.15 -21.15 -17.11
C SER A 170 -15.68 -22.56 -17.43
N LYS A 171 -14.84 -23.60 -17.30
CA LYS A 171 -15.26 -25.01 -17.52
C LYS A 171 -16.34 -25.47 -16.54
N LEU A 172 -16.41 -24.85 -15.37
CA LEU A 172 -17.46 -25.07 -14.38
C LEU A 172 -18.74 -24.24 -14.64
N GLY A 173 -18.80 -23.47 -15.74
CA GLY A 173 -19.98 -22.72 -16.17
C GLY A 173 -20.12 -21.33 -15.55
N PHE A 174 -19.03 -20.73 -15.06
CA PHE A 174 -19.01 -19.32 -14.67
C PHE A 174 -18.73 -18.41 -15.87
N ASP A 175 -19.30 -17.22 -15.85
CA ASP A 175 -18.88 -16.10 -16.71
C ASP A 175 -17.69 -15.43 -16.04
N VAL A 176 -16.49 -15.53 -16.63
CA VAL A 176 -15.24 -15.17 -15.96
C VAL A 176 -14.60 -13.93 -16.59
N ALA A 177 -14.06 -13.07 -15.72
CA ALA A 177 -13.16 -11.98 -16.10
C ALA A 177 -11.95 -11.98 -15.16
N GLY A 178 -10.85 -11.38 -15.59
CA GLY A 178 -9.61 -11.34 -14.83
C GLY A 178 -9.02 -9.94 -14.71
N THR A 179 -8.24 -9.71 -13.67
CA THR A 179 -7.33 -8.57 -13.62
C THR A 179 -5.97 -8.98 -13.09
N ASP A 180 -4.91 -8.38 -13.60
CA ASP A 180 -3.54 -8.61 -13.13
C ASP A 180 -2.71 -7.34 -13.33
N ILE A 181 -1.64 -7.20 -12.55
CA ILE A 181 -0.70 -6.08 -12.68
C ILE A 181 0.24 -6.26 -13.88
N SER A 182 0.47 -7.50 -14.32
CA SER A 182 1.33 -7.82 -15.45
C SER A 182 0.65 -7.49 -16.79
N PRO A 183 1.32 -6.76 -17.69
CA PRO A 183 0.81 -6.52 -19.04
C PRO A 183 0.76 -7.78 -19.91
N SER A 184 1.41 -8.87 -19.50
CA SER A 184 1.40 -10.15 -20.22
C SER A 184 0.14 -10.98 -19.94
N ALA A 185 -0.60 -10.70 -18.86
CA ALA A 185 -1.76 -11.51 -18.48
C ALA A 185 -2.86 -11.59 -19.56
N PRO A 186 -3.28 -10.49 -20.23
CA PRO A 186 -4.24 -10.59 -21.33
C PRO A 186 -3.73 -11.38 -22.55
N ILE A 187 -2.41 -11.36 -22.79
CA ILE A 187 -1.78 -12.09 -23.90
C ILE A 187 -1.79 -13.59 -23.64
N LEU A 188 -1.58 -14.00 -22.38
CA LEU A 188 -1.58 -15.40 -21.95
C LEU A 188 -2.99 -15.99 -21.82
N SER A 189 -4.03 -15.15 -21.80
CA SER A 189 -5.43 -15.54 -21.61
C SER A 189 -6.36 -14.85 -22.61
N PRO A 190 -6.12 -15.01 -23.92
CA PRO A 190 -6.82 -14.24 -24.97
C PRO A 190 -8.31 -14.58 -25.07
N ASP A 191 -8.74 -15.71 -24.51
CA ASP A 191 -10.14 -16.17 -24.53
C ASP A 191 -11.02 -15.50 -23.46
N PHE A 192 -10.44 -14.69 -22.55
CA PHE A 192 -11.13 -14.08 -21.42
C PHE A 192 -10.99 -12.55 -21.39
N ASP A 193 -11.95 -11.85 -20.78
CA ASP A 193 -11.85 -10.39 -20.52
C ASP A 193 -10.86 -10.15 -19.37
N VAL A 194 -9.58 -10.02 -19.72
CA VAL A 194 -8.49 -9.74 -18.78
C VAL A 194 -8.02 -8.30 -18.94
N ARG A 195 -8.05 -7.54 -17.83
CA ARG A 195 -7.69 -6.11 -17.81
C ARG A 195 -6.53 -5.85 -16.88
N VAL A 196 -5.53 -5.10 -17.35
CA VAL A 196 -4.34 -4.78 -16.56
C VAL A 196 -4.68 -3.73 -15.51
N ALA A 197 -4.39 -4.00 -14.23
CA ALA A 197 -4.54 -3.04 -13.14
C ALA A 197 -3.62 -3.33 -11.95
N ASN A 198 -3.04 -2.26 -11.40
CA ASN A 198 -2.37 -2.31 -10.11
C ASN A 198 -3.41 -2.23 -8.98
N LEU A 199 -3.58 -3.34 -8.25
CA LEU A 199 -4.56 -3.43 -7.17
C LEU A 199 -4.23 -2.59 -5.92
N ASP A 200 -3.00 -2.09 -5.77
CA ASP A 200 -2.63 -1.13 -4.72
C ASP A 200 -3.02 0.32 -5.10
N SER A 201 -2.75 0.75 -6.34
CA SER A 201 -2.80 2.18 -6.69
C SER A 201 -3.81 2.56 -7.77
N ALA A 202 -4.08 1.68 -8.74
CA ALA A 202 -4.92 2.00 -9.89
C ALA A 202 -6.41 1.78 -9.61
N PRO A 203 -7.33 2.53 -10.23
CA PRO A 203 -8.75 2.23 -10.16
C PRO A 203 -9.05 0.83 -10.72
N MET A 204 -10.08 0.18 -10.19
CA MET A 204 -10.52 -1.12 -10.68
C MET A 204 -11.11 -0.97 -12.09
N PRO A 205 -10.63 -1.69 -13.11
CA PRO A 205 -11.05 -1.51 -14.51
C PRO A 205 -12.37 -2.21 -14.82
N PHE A 206 -13.27 -2.32 -13.85
CA PHE A 206 -14.60 -2.93 -14.00
C PHE A 206 -15.63 -2.06 -13.29
N GLU A 207 -16.87 -2.13 -13.74
CA GLU A 207 -17.98 -1.42 -13.13
C GLU A 207 -18.28 -1.95 -11.72
N ASN A 208 -18.74 -1.06 -10.84
CA ASN A 208 -19.24 -1.47 -9.53
C ASN A 208 -20.48 -2.36 -9.69
N ASP A 209 -20.74 -3.21 -8.70
CA ASP A 209 -21.92 -4.10 -8.67
C ASP A 209 -22.08 -4.95 -9.94
N SER A 210 -20.98 -5.40 -10.54
CA SER A 210 -20.98 -6.11 -11.82
C SER A 210 -20.66 -7.60 -11.71
N PHE A 211 -20.18 -8.08 -10.56
CA PHE A 211 -19.84 -9.48 -10.30
C PHE A 211 -20.66 -10.09 -9.16
N ASP A 212 -21.00 -11.37 -9.30
CA ASP A 212 -21.63 -12.15 -8.23
C ASP A 212 -20.55 -12.71 -7.28
N PHE A 213 -19.36 -12.98 -7.82
CA PHE A 213 -18.23 -13.56 -7.09
C PHE A 213 -16.92 -12.84 -7.39
N VAL A 214 -16.09 -12.71 -6.35
CA VAL A 214 -14.67 -12.33 -6.49
C VAL A 214 -13.85 -13.48 -5.92
N PHE A 215 -12.93 -13.99 -6.72
CA PHE A 215 -11.91 -14.93 -6.29
C PHE A 215 -10.56 -14.23 -6.34
N SER A 216 -9.71 -14.48 -5.35
CA SER A 216 -8.32 -14.05 -5.38
C SER A 216 -7.47 -15.02 -4.61
N LYS A 217 -6.42 -15.54 -5.24
CA LYS A 217 -5.52 -16.49 -4.60
C LYS A 217 -4.08 -16.07 -4.80
N SER A 218 -3.38 -15.90 -3.68
CA SER A 218 -1.97 -15.55 -3.63
C SER A 218 -1.67 -14.19 -4.26
N VAL A 219 -2.32 -13.15 -3.75
CA VAL A 219 -2.28 -11.79 -4.32
C VAL A 219 -2.22 -10.75 -3.20
N ILE A 220 -3.12 -10.84 -2.21
CA ILE A 220 -3.20 -9.86 -1.13
C ILE A 220 -1.90 -9.75 -0.31
N GLU A 221 -1.12 -10.82 -0.20
CA GLU A 221 0.18 -10.82 0.47
C GLU A 221 1.27 -10.01 -0.27
N HIS A 222 1.05 -9.72 -1.56
CA HIS A 222 1.93 -8.89 -2.39
C HIS A 222 1.52 -7.41 -2.37
N THR A 223 0.36 -7.09 -1.78
CA THR A 223 -0.16 -5.72 -1.70
C THR A 223 0.37 -4.99 -0.49
N ARG A 224 0.81 -3.74 -0.65
CA ARG A 224 1.17 -2.85 0.47
C ARG A 224 -0.06 -2.24 1.13
N THR A 225 -1.17 -2.18 0.41
CA THR A 225 -2.43 -1.58 0.84
C THR A 225 -3.59 -2.59 0.75
N PRO A 226 -3.58 -3.66 1.55
CA PRO A 226 -4.54 -4.76 1.42
C PRO A 226 -6.00 -4.32 1.56
N THR A 227 -6.31 -3.35 2.42
CA THR A 227 -7.67 -2.82 2.56
C THR A 227 -8.15 -2.07 1.32
N VAL A 228 -7.23 -1.48 0.53
CA VAL A 228 -7.57 -0.86 -0.76
C VAL A 228 -7.95 -1.94 -1.78
N MET A 229 -7.17 -3.02 -1.88
CA MET A 229 -7.51 -4.17 -2.73
C MET A 229 -8.86 -4.79 -2.32
N LEU A 230 -9.07 -5.01 -1.02
CA LEU A 230 -10.33 -5.56 -0.50
C LEU A 230 -11.52 -4.62 -0.74
N LYS A 231 -11.32 -3.30 -0.62
CA LYS A 231 -12.37 -2.33 -0.96
C LYS A 231 -12.72 -2.36 -2.44
N LYS A 232 -11.74 -2.53 -3.34
CA LYS A 232 -12.00 -2.72 -4.77
C LYS A 232 -12.79 -4.01 -5.04
N ALA A 233 -12.45 -5.11 -4.36
CA ALA A 233 -13.22 -6.35 -4.41
C ALA A 233 -14.67 -6.14 -3.92
N PHE A 234 -14.86 -5.38 -2.84
CA PHE A 234 -16.17 -5.03 -2.32
C PHE A 234 -17.00 -4.21 -3.33
N ASP A 235 -16.38 -3.24 -3.99
CA ASP A 235 -17.07 -2.31 -4.89
C ASP A 235 -17.59 -3.00 -6.16
N VAL A 236 -16.81 -3.91 -6.75
CA VAL A 236 -17.22 -4.65 -7.96
C VAL A 236 -18.24 -5.75 -7.70
N LEU A 237 -18.33 -6.25 -6.47
CA LEU A 237 -19.35 -7.22 -6.08
C LEU A 237 -20.72 -6.57 -6.06
N ARG A 238 -21.73 -7.26 -6.58
CA ARG A 238 -23.15 -6.92 -6.39
C ARG A 238 -23.53 -7.03 -4.92
N PRO A 239 -24.59 -6.32 -4.48
CA PRO A 239 -25.18 -6.57 -3.16
C PRO A 239 -25.54 -8.06 -2.99
N GLY A 240 -25.10 -8.68 -1.89
CA GLY A 240 -25.21 -10.11 -1.67
C GLY A 240 -24.11 -10.98 -2.31
N GLY A 241 -23.21 -10.38 -3.09
CA GLY A 241 -22.08 -11.05 -3.72
C GLY A 241 -21.06 -11.59 -2.72
N THR A 242 -20.27 -12.59 -3.13
CA THR A 242 -19.34 -13.31 -2.24
C THR A 242 -17.89 -13.15 -2.69
N ALA A 243 -17.02 -12.78 -1.76
CA ALA A 243 -15.57 -12.80 -1.95
C ALA A 243 -14.96 -14.08 -1.37
N VAL A 244 -14.06 -14.72 -2.12
CA VAL A 244 -13.21 -15.83 -1.69
C VAL A 244 -11.75 -15.39 -1.85
N ILE A 245 -11.07 -15.14 -0.74
CA ILE A 245 -9.69 -14.62 -0.70
C ILE A 245 -8.78 -15.65 -0.05
N MET A 246 -7.68 -16.00 -0.72
CA MET A 246 -6.71 -16.98 -0.24
C MET A 246 -5.30 -16.40 -0.21
N THR A 247 -4.61 -16.59 0.92
CA THR A 247 -3.24 -16.10 1.17
C THR A 247 -2.48 -17.07 2.07
N PRO A 248 -1.15 -17.17 2.03
CA PRO A 248 -0.37 -17.97 2.97
C PRO A 248 -0.67 -17.62 4.42
N SER A 249 -0.79 -18.65 5.27
CA SER A 249 -1.00 -18.46 6.70
C SER A 249 0.32 -18.13 7.38
N TRP A 250 0.45 -16.91 7.92
CA TRP A 250 1.64 -16.47 8.67
C TRP A 250 1.94 -17.39 9.86
N THR A 251 0.90 -17.87 10.54
CA THR A 251 1.02 -18.81 11.67
C THR A 251 1.62 -20.17 11.29
N HIS A 252 1.80 -20.45 9.99
CA HIS A 252 2.34 -21.72 9.50
C HIS A 252 3.58 -21.55 8.61
N THR A 253 3.83 -20.35 8.11
CA THR A 253 4.96 -20.01 7.22
C THR A 253 6.13 -19.33 7.95
N HIS A 254 6.18 -19.47 9.28
CA HIS A 254 7.18 -18.95 10.23
C HIS A 254 8.54 -18.53 9.64
N TRP A 255 8.96 -17.28 9.87
CA TRP A 255 10.33 -16.72 9.77
C TRP A 255 11.08 -16.80 8.42
N GLY A 256 10.72 -17.69 7.48
CA GLY A 256 11.48 -17.93 6.26
C GLY A 256 10.62 -18.15 5.01
N PRO A 257 9.78 -19.21 4.96
CA PRO A 257 9.02 -19.60 3.77
C PRO A 257 8.18 -18.47 3.15
N PHE A 258 7.65 -17.56 3.97
CA PHE A 258 6.92 -16.40 3.46
C PHE A 258 7.80 -15.51 2.57
N TYR A 259 9.06 -15.25 2.93
CA TYR A 259 9.96 -14.39 2.14
C TYR A 259 10.80 -15.15 1.11
N CYS A 260 10.58 -16.46 0.94
CA CYS A 260 11.14 -17.21 -0.21
C CYS A 260 10.56 -16.71 -1.54
N ASP A 261 9.37 -16.09 -1.50
CA ASP A 261 8.93 -15.18 -2.54
C ASP A 261 9.26 -13.74 -2.11
N HIS A 262 10.21 -13.13 -2.81
CA HIS A 262 10.67 -11.76 -2.54
C HIS A 262 9.59 -10.69 -2.76
N THR A 263 8.48 -11.04 -3.41
CA THR A 263 7.38 -10.11 -3.69
C THR A 263 6.32 -10.10 -2.57
N HIS A 264 6.39 -11.01 -1.60
CA HIS A 264 5.54 -10.97 -0.42
C HIS A 264 5.95 -9.82 0.51
N VAL A 265 4.99 -8.98 0.89
CA VAL A 265 5.22 -7.79 1.73
C VAL A 265 4.27 -7.69 2.92
N THR A 266 3.13 -8.38 2.88
CA THR A 266 2.07 -8.26 3.90
C THR A 266 1.60 -9.63 4.39
N PRO A 267 2.06 -10.09 5.57
CA PRO A 267 1.65 -11.38 6.11
C PRO A 267 0.28 -11.34 6.81
N PHE A 268 -0.49 -12.43 6.72
CA PHE A 268 -1.81 -12.54 7.35
C PHE A 268 -1.92 -13.72 8.32
N THR A 269 -2.59 -13.46 9.45
CA THR A 269 -3.21 -14.49 10.30
C THR A 269 -4.69 -14.59 9.98
N ALA A 270 -5.36 -15.66 10.42
CA ALA A 270 -6.81 -15.80 10.21
C ALA A 270 -7.58 -14.60 10.77
N LEU A 271 -7.24 -14.16 11.99
CA LEU A 271 -7.86 -13.00 12.63
C LEU A 271 -7.61 -11.70 11.84
N SER A 272 -6.35 -11.42 11.48
CA SER A 272 -6.03 -10.17 10.77
C SER A 272 -6.63 -10.09 9.37
N LEU A 273 -6.80 -11.23 8.67
CA LEU A 273 -7.49 -11.27 7.39
C LEU A 273 -9.00 -11.03 7.55
N GLN A 274 -9.59 -11.62 8.58
CA GLN A 274 -11.00 -11.39 8.93
C GLN A 274 -11.27 -9.93 9.26
N ASP A 275 -10.42 -9.31 10.09
CA ASP A 275 -10.54 -7.90 10.47
C ASP A 275 -10.38 -6.98 9.25
N ALA A 276 -9.42 -7.26 8.36
CA ALA A 276 -9.23 -6.49 7.13
C ALA A 276 -10.46 -6.53 6.21
N LEU A 277 -11.13 -7.68 6.11
CA LEU A 277 -12.40 -7.81 5.37
C LEU A 277 -13.52 -6.99 6.01
N HIS A 278 -13.69 -7.07 7.33
CA HIS A 278 -14.68 -6.26 8.04
C HIS A 278 -14.44 -4.75 7.89
N LEU A 279 -13.19 -4.31 8.02
CA LEU A 279 -12.80 -2.91 7.81
C LEU A 279 -13.06 -2.42 6.37
N SER A 280 -13.12 -3.34 5.41
CA SER A 280 -13.42 -3.05 4.00
C SER A 280 -14.93 -3.07 3.68
N GLY A 281 -15.78 -3.28 4.69
CA GLY A 281 -17.24 -3.25 4.58
C GLY A 281 -17.91 -4.61 4.40
N PHE A 282 -17.15 -5.70 4.34
CA PHE A 282 -17.75 -7.03 4.22
C PHE A 282 -18.42 -7.49 5.52
N GLU A 283 -19.47 -8.30 5.37
CA GLU A 283 -20.16 -8.98 6.47
C GLU A 283 -19.90 -10.49 6.46
N GLY A 284 -20.06 -11.10 7.64
CA GLY A 284 -19.93 -12.56 7.81
C GLY A 284 -18.54 -13.09 7.43
N ALA A 285 -17.50 -12.26 7.47
CA ALA A 285 -16.16 -12.66 7.09
C ALA A 285 -15.67 -13.77 8.02
N ARG A 286 -15.17 -14.86 7.43
CA ARG A 286 -14.54 -15.97 8.15
C ARG A 286 -13.30 -16.40 7.41
N ALA A 287 -12.17 -16.42 8.10
CA ALA A 287 -10.91 -16.96 7.60
C ALA A 287 -10.56 -18.24 8.36
N GLU A 288 -10.31 -19.32 7.63
CA GLU A 288 -9.94 -20.62 8.18
C GLU A 288 -8.63 -21.12 7.59
N HIS A 289 -7.95 -22.02 8.31
CA HIS A 289 -6.78 -22.70 7.79
C HIS A 289 -7.17 -23.73 6.74
N PHE A 290 -6.54 -23.63 5.57
CA PHE A 290 -6.80 -24.48 4.42
C PHE A 290 -5.52 -25.21 3.99
N ILE A 291 -5.59 -26.54 3.97
CA ILE A 291 -4.47 -27.40 3.57
C ILE A 291 -4.62 -27.63 2.07
N GLN A 292 -3.60 -27.29 1.27
CA GLN A 292 -3.67 -27.34 -0.19
C GLN A 292 -3.42 -28.76 -0.76
N LEU A 293 -4.09 -29.77 -0.21
CA LEU A 293 -3.96 -31.16 -0.61
C LEU A 293 -5.31 -31.74 -1.04
N PRO A 294 -5.52 -32.03 -2.33
CA PRO A 294 -6.77 -32.60 -2.84
C PRO A 294 -7.23 -33.86 -2.10
N ALA A 295 -6.29 -34.77 -1.79
CA ALA A 295 -6.59 -35.98 -1.01
C ALA A 295 -7.20 -35.66 0.37
N VAL A 296 -6.85 -34.54 1.00
CA VAL A 296 -7.40 -34.10 2.30
C VAL A 296 -8.79 -33.51 2.15
N TRP A 297 -9.11 -32.94 0.98
CA TRP A 297 -10.44 -32.43 0.66
C TRP A 297 -11.43 -33.56 0.42
N GLU A 298 -11.01 -34.57 -0.35
CA GLU A 298 -11.77 -35.78 -0.63
C GLU A 298 -11.94 -36.65 0.62
N ASN A 299 -10.90 -36.73 1.47
CA ASN A 299 -10.92 -37.49 2.70
C ASN A 299 -10.40 -36.67 3.90
N PRO A 300 -11.29 -35.98 4.62
CA PRO A 300 -10.93 -35.19 5.81
C PRO A 300 -10.26 -35.99 6.94
N ALA A 301 -10.39 -37.32 6.96
CA ALA A 301 -9.70 -38.17 7.94
C ALA A 301 -8.18 -38.16 7.77
N LEU A 302 -7.64 -37.64 6.66
CA LEU A 302 -6.20 -37.45 6.44
C LEU A 302 -5.65 -36.20 7.14
N LYS A 303 -6.49 -35.30 7.68
CA LYS A 303 -6.04 -34.07 8.36
C LYS A 303 -5.07 -34.34 9.53
N PRO A 304 -5.32 -35.29 10.46
CA PRO A 304 -4.38 -35.59 11.54
C PRO A 304 -2.99 -36.01 11.04
N LEU A 305 -2.91 -36.73 9.91
CA LEU A 305 -1.64 -37.13 9.31
C LEU A 305 -0.82 -35.92 8.84
N THR A 306 -1.46 -34.93 8.22
CA THR A 306 -0.78 -33.68 7.80
C THR A 306 -0.23 -32.90 8.99
N TYR A 307 -0.97 -32.86 10.11
CA TYR A 307 -0.52 -32.22 11.35
C TYR A 307 0.68 -32.95 11.96
N LEU A 308 0.69 -34.29 11.91
CA LEU A 308 1.82 -35.08 12.37
C LEU A 308 3.07 -34.80 11.52
N ILE A 309 2.93 -34.80 10.18
CA ILE A 309 4.03 -34.52 9.25
C ILE A 309 4.63 -33.13 9.48
N ARG A 310 3.79 -32.12 9.74
CA ARG A 310 4.24 -30.75 10.04
C ARG A 310 5.13 -30.66 11.29
N LYS A 311 4.96 -31.56 12.25
CA LYS A 311 5.81 -31.60 13.45
C LYS A 311 7.15 -32.31 13.22
N LEU A 312 7.28 -33.07 12.13
CA LEU A 312 8.52 -33.75 11.80
C LEU A 312 9.48 -32.74 11.16
N PRO A 313 10.78 -32.76 11.52
CA PRO A 313 11.78 -31.85 10.96
C PRO A 313 12.21 -32.30 9.54
N ILE A 314 11.24 -32.47 8.64
CA ILE A 314 11.48 -32.92 7.28
C ILE A 314 11.73 -31.70 6.38
N PRO A 315 12.91 -31.59 5.75
CA PRO A 315 13.19 -30.48 4.83
C PRO A 315 12.28 -30.57 3.59
N PHE A 316 11.77 -29.43 3.13
CA PHE A 316 10.96 -29.29 1.91
C PHE A 316 11.40 -28.04 1.12
N ARG A 317 11.08 -27.99 -0.18
CA ARG A 317 11.32 -26.79 -1.00
C ARG A 317 10.19 -25.79 -0.74
N PRO A 318 10.45 -24.49 -0.49
CA PRO A 318 11.72 -23.76 -0.64
C PRO A 318 12.55 -23.62 0.64
N HIS A 319 12.18 -24.27 1.75
CA HIS A 319 12.92 -24.13 3.01
C HIS A 319 14.35 -24.69 2.96
N MET A 320 14.62 -25.69 2.12
CA MET A 320 15.97 -26.20 1.83
C MET A 320 16.04 -26.55 0.34
N ASP A 321 17.14 -26.25 -0.36
CA ASP A 321 17.41 -26.63 -1.76
C ASP A 321 17.55 -28.17 -1.95
N ALA A 322 16.61 -28.94 -1.42
CA ALA A 322 16.72 -30.38 -1.22
C ALA A 322 16.27 -31.16 -2.48
N PRO A 323 17.12 -32.09 -2.99
CA PRO A 323 16.84 -32.90 -4.18
C PRO A 323 16.04 -34.16 -3.82
N TRP A 324 14.72 -34.08 -3.81
CA TRP A 324 13.83 -35.24 -3.63
C TRP A 324 12.91 -35.45 -4.85
N PRO A 325 12.39 -36.66 -5.10
CA PRO A 325 11.40 -36.88 -6.15
C PRO A 325 10.11 -36.09 -5.89
N GLU A 326 9.53 -35.52 -6.96
CA GLU A 326 8.49 -34.47 -6.88
C GLU A 326 7.23 -34.82 -6.06
N ASN A 327 6.82 -36.08 -6.04
CA ASN A 327 5.50 -36.47 -5.50
C ASN A 327 5.45 -36.41 -3.96
N ILE A 328 6.47 -36.96 -3.29
CA ILE A 328 6.54 -36.97 -1.81
C ILE A 328 6.78 -35.56 -1.29
N ASN A 329 7.61 -34.78 -1.98
CA ASN A 329 7.90 -33.39 -1.63
C ASN A 329 6.63 -32.53 -1.68
N LYS A 330 5.78 -32.66 -2.71
CA LYS A 330 4.50 -31.91 -2.78
C LYS A 330 3.61 -32.20 -1.57
N PHE A 331 3.47 -33.47 -1.16
CA PHE A 331 2.66 -33.81 0.02
C PHE A 331 3.21 -33.23 1.32
N ILE A 332 4.53 -33.34 1.55
CA ILE A 332 5.19 -32.78 2.74
C ILE A 332 5.11 -31.25 2.73
N ARG A 333 5.43 -30.62 1.59
CA ARG A 333 5.37 -29.18 1.38
C ARG A 333 3.99 -28.64 1.70
N PHE A 334 2.93 -29.14 1.07
CA PHE A 334 1.57 -28.63 1.29
C PHE A 334 0.94 -29.08 2.62
N SER A 335 1.56 -30.01 3.35
CA SER A 335 1.25 -30.25 4.77
C SER A 335 1.82 -29.16 5.69
N ASN A 336 2.88 -28.45 5.25
CA ASN A 336 3.53 -27.35 5.97
C ASN A 336 3.06 -25.97 5.48
N GLU A 337 2.87 -25.78 4.17
CA GLU A 337 2.37 -24.57 3.52
C GLU A 337 0.84 -24.48 3.58
N VAL A 338 0.36 -24.15 4.78
CA VAL A 338 -1.06 -23.90 5.05
C VAL A 338 -1.45 -22.52 4.53
N MET A 339 -2.58 -22.46 3.81
CA MET A 339 -3.20 -21.20 3.40
C MET A 339 -4.25 -20.76 4.41
N LEU A 340 -4.61 -19.49 4.36
CA LEU A 340 -5.88 -18.98 4.83
C LEU A 340 -6.84 -19.02 3.65
N LEU A 341 -8.06 -19.48 3.91
CA LEU A 341 -9.20 -19.34 3.00
C LEU A 341 -10.22 -18.47 3.72
N ALA A 342 -10.45 -17.27 3.20
CA ALA A 342 -11.45 -16.36 3.70
C ALA A 342 -12.66 -16.29 2.79
N VAL A 343 -13.85 -16.33 3.38
CA VAL A 343 -15.11 -16.07 2.68
C VAL A 343 -15.83 -14.93 3.38
N ALA A 344 -16.30 -13.96 2.61
CA ALA A 344 -17.03 -12.82 3.11
C ALA A 344 -18.09 -12.35 2.09
N ARG A 345 -19.10 -11.61 2.54
CA ARG A 345 -20.20 -11.16 1.68
C ARG A 345 -20.35 -9.65 1.67
N LYS A 346 -20.71 -9.11 0.51
CA LYS A 346 -21.24 -7.75 0.43
C LYS A 346 -22.67 -7.76 0.99
N PRO A 347 -23.03 -6.87 1.92
CA PRO A 347 -24.40 -6.82 2.42
C PRO A 347 -25.39 -6.57 1.29
N PHE A 348 -26.61 -7.06 1.46
CA PHE A 348 -27.72 -6.67 0.58
C PHE A 348 -28.00 -5.18 0.74
N SER A 349 -28.37 -4.49 -0.34
CA SER A 349 -28.83 -3.11 -0.26
C SER A 349 -30.08 -3.02 0.62
N ALA A 350 -30.30 -1.87 1.27
CA ALA A 350 -31.43 -1.67 2.18
C ALA A 350 -32.81 -1.95 1.51
N GLU A 351 -32.90 -1.80 0.18
CA GLU A 351 -34.12 -2.08 -0.60
C GLU A 351 -34.41 -3.58 -0.77
N ALA A 352 -33.40 -4.44 -0.68
CA ALA A 352 -33.54 -5.89 -0.83
C ALA A 352 -33.92 -6.60 0.49
N GLN A 353 -33.82 -5.93 1.64
CA GLN A 353 -34.18 -6.51 2.95
C GLN A 353 -35.68 -6.43 3.29
N ILE A 354 -36.50 -5.82 2.41
CA ILE A 354 -37.94 -5.59 2.62
C ILE A 354 -38.82 -6.54 1.78
N LYS A 355 -38.22 -7.39 0.94
CA LYS A 355 -38.91 -8.46 0.20
C LYS A 355 -38.53 -9.82 0.77
#